data_AF-A0A7S4LG46-F1
#
_entry.id   AF-A0A7S4LG46-F1
#
_cell.length_a   1.000
_cell.length_b   1.000
_cell.length_c   1.000
_cell.angle_alpha   90.00
_cell.angle_beta   90.00
_cell.angle_gamma   90.00
#
_symmetry.space_group_name_H-M   'P 1'
#
loop_
_entity.id
_entity.type
_entity.pdbx_description
1 polymer ?
#
loop_
_entity_poly.entity_id
_entity_poly.type
_entity_poly.pdbx_seq_one_letter_code
_entity_poly.pdbx_strand_id
1 'polypeptide(L)'
;VHNVFTDRLNREVSQGNVAHNARKGLHDEWDMRLPPVTALATNKIRAHEWPGCITAHEGVQLVGSWMLNESFKLTDTKLHPPRLEGRYVDRRGTAVAISRCGGLAFVGHDDGS
;
A
#
# COMPACT_ATOMS: atom_id res chain seq x y z
N VAL A 1 -40.33 -0.81 -9.38
CA VAL A 1 -39.19 -0.90 -8.46
C VAL A 1 -37.99 -0.28 -9.16
N HIS A 2 -37.65 0.98 -8.85
CA HIS A 2 -36.47 1.63 -9.42
C HIS A 2 -35.25 1.21 -8.58
N ASN A 3 -34.43 0.31 -9.11
CA ASN A 3 -33.12 0.04 -8.53
C ASN A 3 -32.20 1.21 -8.89
N VAL A 4 -31.87 2.04 -7.90
CA VAL A 4 -30.81 3.04 -8.04
C VAL A 4 -29.48 2.29 -7.94
N PHE A 5 -28.89 1.95 -9.09
CA PHE A 5 -27.51 1.48 -9.14
C PHE A 5 -26.61 2.71 -8.95
N THR A 6 -26.17 2.94 -7.71
CA THR A 6 -25.13 3.92 -7.41
C THR A 6 -23.81 3.36 -7.93
N ASP A 7 -23.48 3.68 -9.17
CA ASP A 7 -22.21 3.30 -9.80
C ASP A 7 -21.08 4.18 -9.25
N ARG A 8 -20.76 3.99 -7.96
CA ARG A 8 -19.63 4.67 -7.33
C ARG A 8 -18.37 3.87 -7.63
N LEU A 9 -17.94 3.92 -8.89
CA LEU A 9 -16.73 3.23 -9.39
C LEU A 9 -15.46 3.72 -8.68
N ASN A 10 -15.47 4.96 -8.17
CA ASN A 10 -14.34 5.55 -7.46
C ASN A 10 -14.60 5.56 -5.95
N ARG A 11 -13.97 4.63 -5.24
CA ARG A 11 -13.84 4.66 -3.78
C ARG A 11 -12.41 5.08 -3.43
N GLU A 12 -12.25 6.30 -2.92
CA GLU A 12 -10.99 6.70 -2.30
C GLU A 12 -10.79 5.89 -1.01
N VAL A 13 -9.58 5.38 -0.85
CA VAL A 13 -9.18 4.48 0.22
C VAL A 13 -8.31 5.25 1.20
N SER A 14 -8.50 5.06 2.51
CA SER A 14 -7.78 5.84 3.51
C SER A 14 -6.29 5.50 3.51
N GLN A 15 -5.46 6.52 3.30
CA GLN A 15 -3.99 6.46 3.46
C GLN A 15 -3.56 6.82 4.89
N GLY A 16 -4.46 6.66 5.87
CA GLY A 16 -4.27 7.12 7.24
C GLY A 16 -4.56 8.62 7.41
N ASN A 17 -3.81 9.26 8.31
CA ASN A 17 -4.04 10.64 8.75
C ASN A 17 -3.27 11.67 7.92
N VAL A 18 -3.28 11.55 6.58
CA VAL A 18 -2.46 12.39 5.66
C VAL A 18 -2.70 13.88 5.90
N ALA A 19 -3.96 14.33 5.88
CA ALA A 19 -4.30 15.74 6.10
C ALA A 19 -3.86 16.28 7.48
N HIS A 20 -3.99 15.46 8.53
CA HIS A 20 -3.54 15.84 9.87
C HIS A 20 -2.01 15.98 9.94
N ASN A 21 -1.29 15.03 9.34
CA ASN A 21 0.17 15.02 9.32
C ASN A 21 0.72 16.17 8.45
N ALA A 22 0.09 16.47 7.32
CA ALA A 22 0.44 17.59 6.44
C ALA A 22 0.33 18.92 7.19
N ARG A 23 -0.81 19.14 7.86
CA ARG A 23 -1.01 20.33 8.69
C ARG A 23 0.02 20.45 9.82
N LYS A 24 0.35 19.34 10.49
CA LYS A 24 1.33 19.32 11.59
C LYS A 24 2.75 19.61 11.09
N GLY A 25 3.11 19.13 9.90
CA GLY A 25 4.42 19.33 9.29
C GLY A 25 4.56 20.60 8.45
N LEU A 26 3.48 21.39 8.29
CA LEU A 26 3.42 22.53 7.36
C LEU A 26 3.76 22.14 5.91
N HIS A 27 3.32 20.94 5.51
CA HIS A 27 3.44 20.43 4.14
C HIS A 27 2.09 20.51 3.42
N ASP A 28 2.12 20.52 2.09
CA ASP A 28 0.91 20.30 1.30
C ASP A 28 0.42 18.86 1.50
N GLU A 29 -0.89 18.65 1.56
CA GLU A 29 -1.47 17.31 1.68
C GLU A 29 -1.11 16.43 0.47
N TRP A 30 -1.09 17.01 -0.74
CA TRP A 30 -0.78 16.31 -1.97
C TRP A 30 0.62 15.72 -1.96
N ASP A 31 1.59 16.45 -1.40
CA ASP A 31 2.98 16.00 -1.26
C ASP A 31 3.13 14.82 -0.29
N MET A 32 2.16 14.62 0.60
CA MET A 32 2.13 13.52 1.56
C MET A 32 1.31 12.31 1.10
N ARG A 33 0.60 12.41 -0.03
CA ARG A 33 -0.11 11.27 -0.61
C ARG A 33 0.88 10.30 -1.24
N LEU A 34 0.54 9.01 -1.17
CA LEU A 34 1.29 8.00 -1.91
C LEU A 34 1.21 8.29 -3.41
N PRO A 35 2.33 8.14 -4.14
CA PRO A 35 2.34 8.23 -5.60
C PRO A 35 1.41 7.19 -6.26
N PRO A 36 1.19 7.27 -7.57
CA PRO A 36 0.39 6.27 -8.30
C PRO A 36 0.85 4.84 -8.04
N VAL A 37 -0.11 3.90 -7.95
CA VAL A 37 0.17 2.47 -7.80
C VAL A 37 0.69 1.92 -9.13
N THR A 38 1.82 1.22 -9.09
CA THR A 38 2.46 0.60 -10.27
C THR A 38 2.32 -0.92 -10.29
N ALA A 39 2.18 -1.56 -9.12
CA ALA A 39 1.88 -2.98 -9.00
C ALA A 39 1.01 -3.26 -7.76
N LEU A 40 0.15 -4.27 -7.83
CA LEU A 40 -0.80 -4.62 -6.78
C LEU A 40 -1.00 -6.13 -6.68
N ALA A 41 -1.04 -6.66 -5.46
CA ALA A 41 -1.40 -8.05 -5.18
C ALA A 41 -2.40 -8.14 -4.03
N THR A 42 -3.34 -9.08 -4.12
CA THR A 42 -4.37 -9.29 -3.08
C THR A 42 -4.55 -10.75 -2.72
N ASN A 43 -4.93 -11.01 -1.47
CA ASN A 43 -5.34 -12.30 -0.97
C ASN A 43 -6.36 -12.12 0.16
N LYS A 44 -7.48 -12.85 0.09
CA LYS A 44 -8.58 -12.77 1.08
C LYS A 44 -8.52 -13.81 2.18
N ILE A 45 -7.69 -14.86 2.05
CA ILE A 45 -7.70 -16.03 2.94
C ILE A 45 -7.47 -15.62 4.40
N ARG A 46 -6.65 -14.60 4.64
CA ARG A 46 -6.33 -14.08 5.98
C ARG A 46 -6.56 -12.58 6.12
N ALA A 47 -7.40 -12.00 5.27
CA ALA A 47 -7.65 -10.55 5.24
C ALA A 47 -8.25 -9.97 6.54
N HIS A 48 -8.77 -10.82 7.42
CA HIS A 48 -9.24 -10.45 8.75
C HIS A 48 -8.16 -10.50 9.84
N GLU A 49 -7.07 -11.23 9.60
CA GLU A 49 -5.95 -11.37 10.53
C GLU A 49 -4.88 -10.30 10.28
N TRP A 50 -4.60 -9.98 9.01
CA TRP A 50 -3.55 -9.06 8.61
C TRP A 50 -3.81 -8.46 7.21
N PRO A 51 -2.95 -7.53 6.72
CA PRO A 51 -3.14 -6.89 5.42
C PRO A 51 -3.30 -7.91 4.29
N GLY A 52 -4.40 -7.80 3.55
CA GLY A 52 -4.74 -8.69 2.44
C GLY A 52 -4.43 -8.08 1.07
N CYS A 53 -3.85 -6.89 1.03
CA CYS A 53 -3.49 -6.19 -0.19
C CYS A 53 -2.14 -5.50 0.01
N ILE A 54 -1.28 -5.56 -1.00
CA ILE A 54 0.01 -4.85 -1.04
C ILE A 54 0.13 -4.09 -2.35
N THR A 55 0.75 -2.91 -2.30
CA THR A 55 0.92 -2.02 -3.46
C THR A 55 2.33 -1.47 -3.54
N ALA A 56 2.94 -1.58 -4.72
CA ALA A 56 4.10 -0.78 -5.08
C ALA A 56 3.63 0.54 -5.69
N HIS A 57 4.39 1.60 -5.46
CA HIS A 57 4.07 2.94 -5.91
C HIS A 57 5.24 3.51 -6.70
N GLU A 58 4.93 4.40 -7.63
CA GLU A 58 5.91 5.01 -8.52
C GLU A 58 7.02 5.74 -7.73
N GLY A 59 8.28 5.43 -8.07
CA GLY A 59 9.43 6.17 -7.58
C GLY A 59 9.77 6.02 -6.10
N VAL A 60 9.07 5.16 -5.35
CA VAL A 60 9.27 5.01 -3.89
C VAL A 60 9.77 3.63 -3.50
N GLN A 61 10.55 3.59 -2.42
CA GLN A 61 11.03 2.36 -1.79
C GLN A 61 9.94 1.63 -1.01
N LEU A 62 8.93 2.39 -0.58
CA LEU A 62 7.92 1.91 0.34
C LEU A 62 6.81 1.19 -0.40
N VAL A 63 6.58 -0.07 -0.03
CA VAL A 63 5.39 -0.82 -0.43
C VAL A 63 4.31 -0.69 0.64
N GLY A 64 3.14 -0.21 0.22
CA GLY A 64 1.97 -0.05 1.07
C GLY A 64 1.31 -1.40 1.35
N SER A 65 0.75 -1.55 2.54
CA SER A 65 -0.06 -2.71 2.90
C SER A 65 -1.43 -2.27 3.41
N TRP A 66 -2.48 -2.94 2.97
CA TRP A 66 -3.86 -2.50 3.18
C TRP A 66 -4.69 -3.63 3.77
N MET A 67 -5.52 -3.27 4.75
CA MET A 67 -6.57 -4.17 5.23
C MET A 67 -7.60 -4.38 4.13
N LEU A 68 -7.86 -5.64 3.78
CA LEU A 68 -8.87 -5.99 2.77
C LEU A 68 -10.19 -6.36 3.45
N ASN A 69 -10.61 -5.51 4.39
CA ASN A 69 -11.88 -5.58 5.12
C ASN A 69 -12.72 -4.33 4.83
N GLU A 70 -13.86 -4.16 5.49
CA GLU A 70 -14.78 -3.03 5.26
C GLU A 70 -14.11 -1.65 5.33
N SER A 71 -13.07 -1.51 6.14
CA SER A 71 -12.38 -0.23 6.36
C SER A 71 -11.47 0.17 5.20
N PHE A 72 -10.93 -0.78 4.43
CA PHE A 72 -9.88 -0.57 3.42
C PHE A 72 -8.90 0.52 3.86
N LYS A 73 -8.05 0.24 4.85
CA LYS A 73 -7.11 1.22 5.40
C LYS A 73 -5.68 0.79 5.14
N LEU A 74 -4.84 1.75 4.78
CA LEU A 74 -3.39 1.60 4.84
C LEU A 74 -3.00 1.26 6.28
N THR A 75 -2.13 0.28 6.44
CA THR A 75 -1.67 -0.15 7.77
C THR A 75 -0.33 0.47 8.11
N ASP A 76 0.00 0.45 9.40
CA ASP A 76 1.30 0.92 9.89
C ASP A 76 2.45 -0.01 9.47
N THR A 77 2.13 -1.25 9.05
CA THR A 77 3.11 -2.22 8.56
C THR A 77 3.57 -1.82 7.16
N LYS A 78 4.80 -1.35 7.08
CA LYS A 78 5.46 -0.93 5.86
C LYS A 78 6.47 -1.99 5.43
N LEU A 79 6.39 -2.44 4.18
CA LEU A 79 7.38 -3.35 3.63
C LEU A 79 8.52 -2.49 3.05
N HIS A 80 9.68 -2.61 3.68
CA HIS A 80 10.90 -1.90 3.29
C HIS A 80 11.89 -2.88 2.64
N PRO A 81 12.73 -2.39 1.70
CA PRO A 81 13.85 -3.16 1.20
C PRO A 81 14.77 -3.60 2.37
N PRO A 82 15.38 -4.79 2.30
CA PRO A 82 16.38 -5.20 3.27
C PRO A 82 17.49 -4.16 3.38
N ARG A 83 17.94 -3.89 4.60
CA ARG A 83 19.11 -3.03 4.82
C ARG A 83 20.38 -3.78 4.44
N LEU A 84 21.23 -3.15 3.64
CA LEU A 84 22.56 -3.67 3.33
C LEU A 84 23.55 -3.11 4.35
N GLU A 85 24.26 -3.97 5.08
CA GLU A 85 25.21 -3.57 6.13
C GLU A 85 24.62 -2.58 7.15
N GLY A 86 23.33 -2.75 7.46
CA GLY A 86 22.60 -1.86 8.39
C GLY A 86 22.19 -0.51 7.81
N ARG A 87 22.50 -0.22 6.54
CA ARG A 87 22.14 1.02 5.86
C ARG A 87 20.88 0.86 5.00
N TYR A 88 20.11 1.94 4.90
CA TYR A 88 19.05 2.02 3.90
C TYR A 88 19.67 2.13 2.51
N VAL A 89 19.21 1.29 1.60
CA VAL A 89 19.58 1.35 0.19
C VAL A 89 18.38 1.89 -0.56
N ASP A 90 18.63 2.82 -1.48
CA ASP A 90 17.58 3.34 -2.35
C ASP A 90 17.20 2.30 -3.39
N ARG A 91 16.20 1.48 -3.05
CA ARG A 91 15.63 0.42 -3.89
C ARG A 91 14.14 0.61 -4.00
N ARG A 92 13.64 0.81 -5.22
CA ARG A 92 12.23 1.10 -5.46
C ARG A 92 11.46 -0.19 -5.64
N GLY A 93 10.31 -0.31 -5.00
CA GLY A 93 9.43 -1.46 -5.22
C GLY A 93 8.83 -1.39 -6.62
N THR A 94 9.03 -2.42 -7.44
CA THR A 94 8.54 -2.48 -8.82
C THR A 94 7.55 -3.63 -9.06
N ALA A 95 7.62 -4.67 -8.24
CA ALA A 95 6.74 -5.84 -8.32
C ALA A 95 6.29 -6.29 -6.93
N VAL A 96 5.08 -6.85 -6.83
CA VAL A 96 4.54 -7.39 -5.58
C VAL A 96 3.76 -8.68 -5.80
N ALA A 97 3.82 -9.61 -4.84
CA ALA A 97 3.01 -10.83 -4.84
C ALA A 97 2.66 -11.27 -3.41
N ILE A 98 1.56 -12.02 -3.25
CA ILE A 98 1.18 -12.64 -1.98
C ILE A 98 1.12 -14.15 -2.20
N SER A 99 1.69 -14.94 -1.29
CA SER A 99 1.62 -16.40 -1.35
C SER A 99 0.17 -16.87 -1.32
N ARG A 100 -0.10 -18.06 -1.90
CA ARG A 100 -1.47 -18.58 -1.98
C ARG A 100 -2.14 -18.69 -0.62
N CYS A 101 -1.42 -19.10 0.43
CA CYS A 101 -1.95 -19.21 1.79
C CYS A 101 -2.09 -17.86 2.53
N GLY A 102 -1.67 -16.76 1.91
CA GLY A 102 -1.71 -15.42 2.50
C GLY A 102 -0.69 -15.18 3.60
N GLY A 103 0.26 -16.09 3.81
CA GLY A 103 1.25 -16.03 4.89
C GLY A 103 2.51 -15.23 4.58
N LEU A 104 2.77 -14.93 3.31
CA LEU A 104 3.97 -14.24 2.87
C LEU A 104 3.62 -13.19 1.82
N ALA A 105 4.28 -12.05 1.90
CA ALA A 105 4.31 -11.02 0.87
C ALA A 105 5.72 -10.97 0.26
N PHE A 106 5.78 -10.77 -1.04
CA PHE A 106 7.01 -10.63 -1.80
C PHE A 106 7.03 -9.25 -2.44
N VAL A 107 8.21 -8.63 -2.46
CA VAL A 107 8.49 -7.36 -3.12
C VAL A 107 9.70 -7.57 -4.00
N GLY A 108 9.58 -7.26 -5.28
CA GLY A 108 10.70 -7.14 -6.20
C GLY A 108 11.09 -5.68 -6.38
N HIS A 109 12.39 -5.41 -6.46
CA HIS A 109 12.97 -4.08 -6.57
C HIS A 109 13.56 -3.81 -7.95
N ASP A 110 13.83 -2.55 -8.24
CA ASP A 110 14.46 -2.09 -9.49
C ASP A 110 15.90 -2.57 -9.70
N ASP A 111 16.62 -2.90 -8.63
CA ASP A 111 17.95 -3.52 -8.69
C ASP A 111 17.92 -5.05 -8.91
N GLY A 112 16.71 -5.63 -9.04
CA GLY A 112 16.49 -7.05 -9.25
C GLY A 112 16.41 -7.90 -7.96
N SER A 113 16.42 -7.28 -6.78
CA SER A 113 16.28 -7.97 -5.48
C SER A 113 14.86 -8.18 -5.00
#